data_AF-A0A1I1GRS4-F1
#
_entry.id   AF-A0A1I1GRS4-F1
#
_cell.length_a   1.000
_cell.length_b   1.000
_cell.length_c   1.000
_cell.angle_alpha   90.00
_cell.angle_beta   90.00
_cell.angle_gamma   90.00
#
_symmetry.space_group_name_H-M   'P 1'
#
loop_
_entity.id
_entity.type
_entity.pdbx_description
1 polymer ?
#
loop_
_entity_poly.entity_id
_entity_poly.type
_entity_poly.pdbx_seq_one_letter_code
_entity_poly.pdbx_strand_id
1 'polypeptide(L)'
;MAEKIKLEFLSPGKLIPGKKTCQHILSSIEATLALKGHIEEPIIVDKESNVIIKGNHLFQILVNNKSNEIPVIRTKYSSKEFVLITNEEKNINKDIYISSALNKKPLNPSDCINISLTEPQKIYYKIENCANIYKNTSLSKEQESSLTVDTLKNYIENEINSATEKIYHLKKELKRIESIREMISDSLKVGFFPGKFHPPHMGHVQTILNLLKQYKKIIIGISQDIPEKNMMTTPKEVMQTLKELFRGNEKIDIVMLDGVLVEKNDLNGLPYFDVLLSGNPDVLKWCEKMGVDSDFVSRSHGDLSSTLIRSDIYDEQQKSK
;
A
#
# COMPACT_ATOMS: atom_id res chain seq x y z
N MET A 1 18.93 27.55 0.20
CA MET A 1 19.42 27.43 1.59
C MET A 1 18.25 26.97 2.44
N ALA A 2 18.38 25.88 3.21
CA ALA A 2 17.33 25.46 4.13
C ALA A 2 17.23 26.49 5.28
N GLU A 3 16.02 26.97 5.56
CA GLU A 3 15.75 27.85 6.71
C GLU A 3 16.10 27.08 7.99
N LYS A 4 16.95 27.65 8.85
CA LYS A 4 17.30 27.01 10.13
C LYS A 4 16.03 26.90 10.98
N ILE A 5 15.65 25.67 11.32
CA ILE A 5 14.54 25.39 12.23
C ILE A 5 14.86 26.02 13.59
N LYS A 6 14.01 26.96 14.02
CA LYS A 6 14.15 27.64 15.32
C LYS A 6 13.09 27.13 16.28
N LEU A 7 13.53 26.67 17.45
CA LEU A 7 12.64 26.35 18.56
C LEU A 7 12.16 27.66 19.21
N GLU A 8 10.85 27.79 19.37
CA GLU A 8 10.20 28.93 20.03
C GLU A 8 9.41 28.46 21.26
N PHE A 9 9.16 29.37 22.19
CA PHE A 9 8.35 29.13 23.38
C PHE A 9 7.12 30.03 23.34
N LEU A 10 5.93 29.42 23.29
CA LEU A 10 4.67 30.15 23.25
C LEU A 10 3.83 29.84 24.49
N SER A 11 3.12 30.84 24.99
CA SER A 11 2.15 30.61 26.07
C SER A 11 0.98 29.76 25.56
N PRO A 12 0.40 28.86 26.40
CA PRO A 12 -0.68 27.99 25.97
C PRO A 12 -1.87 28.69 25.32
N GLY A 13 -2.24 29.88 25.82
CA GLY A 13 -3.35 30.67 25.28
C GLY A 13 -3.13 31.23 23.87
N LYS A 14 -1.90 31.17 23.34
CA LYS A 14 -1.58 31.57 21.96
C LYS A 14 -1.72 30.43 20.96
N LEU A 15 -1.83 29.18 21.42
CA LEU A 15 -1.88 27.99 20.58
C LEU A 15 -3.32 27.51 20.40
N ILE A 16 -3.64 27.08 19.18
CA ILE A 16 -5.00 26.63 18.82
C ILE A 16 -4.93 25.15 18.46
N PRO A 17 -5.51 24.24 19.26
CA PRO A 17 -5.57 22.82 18.92
C PRO A 17 -6.31 22.61 17.60
N GLY A 18 -5.67 21.94 16.65
CA GLY A 18 -6.31 21.59 15.38
C GLY A 18 -7.11 20.28 15.43
N LYS A 19 -6.78 19.42 16.40
CA LYS A 19 -7.41 18.11 16.62
C LYS A 19 -7.70 17.91 18.11
N LYS A 20 -8.84 17.30 18.43
CA LYS A 20 -9.10 16.83 19.80
C LYS A 20 -8.15 15.69 20.14
N THR A 21 -7.74 15.58 21.39
CA THR A 21 -6.90 14.46 21.84
C THR A 21 -7.78 13.37 22.47
N CYS A 22 -7.45 12.11 22.19
CA CYS A 22 -8.13 10.98 22.82
C CYS A 22 -7.52 10.69 24.21
N GLN A 23 -8.36 10.59 25.25
CA GLN A 23 -7.91 10.51 26.63
C GLN A 23 -6.98 9.32 26.90
N HIS A 24 -7.23 8.15 26.29
CA HIS A 24 -6.40 6.96 26.48
C HIS A 24 -4.96 7.13 25.94
N ILE A 25 -4.77 7.98 24.92
CA ILE A 25 -3.45 8.26 24.36
C ILE A 25 -2.65 9.15 25.31
N LEU A 26 -3.32 10.07 26.02
CA LEU A 26 -2.66 11.01 26.94
C LEU A 26 -1.90 10.27 28.04
N SER A 27 -2.51 9.27 28.69
CA SER A 27 -1.89 8.54 29.79
C SER A 27 -0.60 7.81 29.37
N SER A 28 -0.59 7.19 28.19
CA SER A 28 0.59 6.49 27.67
C SER A 28 1.73 7.44 27.33
N ILE A 29 1.41 8.58 26.69
CA ILE A 29 2.42 9.60 26.35
C ILE A 29 2.93 10.30 27.61
N GLU A 30 2.06 10.58 28.57
CA GLU A 30 2.44 11.18 29.86
C GLU A 30 3.38 10.27 30.65
N ALA A 31 3.10 8.96 30.72
CA ALA A 31 4.01 7.98 31.31
C ALA A 31 5.36 7.93 30.59
N THR A 32 5.34 8.00 29.25
CA THR A 32 6.57 8.03 28.44
C THR A 32 7.40 9.29 28.69
N LEU A 33 6.76 10.46 28.78
CA LEU A 33 7.43 11.73 29.08
C LEU A 33 8.01 11.75 30.49
N ALA A 34 7.27 11.22 31.46
CA ALA A 34 7.74 11.08 32.84
C ALA A 34 8.98 10.17 32.92
N LEU A 35 9.00 9.07 32.16
CA LEU A 35 10.14 8.15 32.11
C LEU A 35 11.35 8.75 31.39
N LYS A 36 11.14 9.41 30.24
CA LYS A 36 12.23 9.94 29.40
C LYS A 36 12.80 11.27 29.91
N GLY A 37 11.98 12.10 30.55
CA GLY A 37 12.35 13.44 31.00
C GLY A 37 12.66 14.46 29.91
N HIS A 38 12.40 14.12 28.65
CA HIS A 38 12.59 15.00 27.51
C HIS A 38 11.53 14.74 26.45
N ILE A 39 11.28 15.78 25.64
CA ILE A 39 10.42 15.72 24.45
C ILE A 39 11.32 15.42 23.26
N GLU A 40 11.02 14.33 22.54
CA GLU A 40 11.72 13.94 21.30
C GLU A 40 11.08 14.56 20.04
N GLU A 41 9.76 14.73 20.07
CA GLU A 41 8.98 15.29 18.97
C GLU A 41 8.42 16.67 19.34
N PRO A 42 8.88 17.75 18.69
CA PRO A 42 8.40 19.09 18.98
C PRO A 42 6.96 19.27 18.51
N ILE A 43 6.22 20.18 19.15
CA ILE A 43 4.90 20.61 18.70
C ILE A 43 5.09 21.48 17.47
N ILE A 44 4.43 21.12 16.37
CA ILE A 44 4.54 21.84 15.10
C ILE A 44 3.31 22.72 14.94
N VAL A 45 3.57 24.00 14.70
CA VAL A 45 2.54 25.05 14.68
C VAL A 45 2.62 25.80 13.36
N ASP A 46 1.45 26.09 12.79
CA ASP A 46 1.37 26.97 11.64
C ASP A 46 1.82 28.39 12.01
N LYS A 47 2.76 28.93 11.24
CA LYS A 47 3.41 30.23 11.51
C LYS A 47 2.43 31.41 11.47
N GLU A 48 1.32 31.31 10.75
CA GLU A 48 0.38 32.43 10.55
C GLU A 48 -0.80 32.35 11.53
N SER A 49 -1.37 31.16 11.70
CA SER A 49 -2.60 30.95 12.50
C SER A 49 -2.37 30.48 13.93
N ASN A 50 -1.14 30.06 14.28
CA ASN A 50 -0.82 29.37 15.54
C ASN A 50 -1.62 28.08 15.79
N VAL A 51 -2.17 27.48 14.72
CA VAL A 51 -2.85 26.19 14.80
C VAL A 51 -1.83 25.06 14.93
N ILE A 52 -2.07 24.15 15.87
CA ILE A 52 -1.23 22.97 16.09
C ILE A 52 -1.49 21.95 14.99
N ILE A 53 -0.48 21.77 14.16
CA ILE A 53 -0.45 20.82 13.06
C ILE A 53 -0.07 19.43 13.57
N LYS A 54 1.00 19.33 14.38
CA LYS A 54 1.47 18.08 15.00
C LYS A 54 1.72 18.29 16.49
N GLY A 55 1.43 17.26 17.30
CA GLY A 55 1.67 17.30 18.74
C GLY A 55 0.50 17.81 19.58
N ASN A 56 -0.75 17.74 19.09
CA ASN A 56 -1.95 18.11 19.88
C ASN A 56 -2.03 17.36 21.22
N HIS A 57 -1.60 16.09 21.25
CA HIS A 57 -1.54 15.30 22.49
C HIS A 57 -0.51 15.85 23.47
N LEU A 58 0.69 16.19 23.00
CA LEU A 58 1.76 16.73 23.81
C LEU A 58 1.37 18.11 24.36
N PHE A 59 0.77 18.96 23.52
CA PHE A 59 0.20 20.23 23.96
C PHE A 59 -0.79 20.04 25.10
N GLN A 60 -1.75 19.11 24.97
CA GLN A 60 -2.74 18.86 26.01
C GLN A 60 -2.09 18.38 27.31
N ILE A 61 -1.07 17.51 27.24
CA ILE A 61 -0.32 17.06 28.43
C ILE A 61 0.36 18.23 29.13
N LEU A 62 1.05 19.09 28.37
CA LEU A 62 1.73 20.26 28.91
C LEU A 62 0.74 21.26 29.54
N VAL A 63 -0.42 21.46 28.92
CA VAL A 63 -1.50 22.31 29.48
C VAL A 63 -2.06 21.71 30.77
N ASN A 64 -2.36 20.42 30.79
CA ASN A 64 -2.87 19.72 31.98
C ASN A 64 -1.89 19.83 33.15
N ASN A 65 -0.60 19.85 32.85
CA ASN A 65 0.48 20.02 33.82
C ASN A 65 0.86 21.48 34.12
N LYS A 66 0.03 22.45 33.68
CA LYS A 66 0.18 23.88 33.97
C LYS A 66 1.52 24.45 33.51
N SER A 67 2.03 24.01 32.36
CA SER A 67 3.23 24.61 31.76
C SER A 67 2.92 26.02 31.26
N ASN A 68 3.73 27.00 31.68
CA ASN A 68 3.58 28.40 31.26
C ASN A 68 4.05 28.65 29.82
N GLU A 69 4.98 27.82 29.35
CA GLU A 69 5.60 27.92 28.04
C GLU A 69 5.59 26.55 27.36
N ILE A 70 5.25 26.54 26.07
CA ILE A 70 5.15 25.36 25.23
C ILE A 70 6.24 25.44 24.16
N PRO A 71 7.16 24.46 24.08
CA PRO A 71 8.17 24.40 23.03
C PRO A 71 7.50 24.05 21.70
N VAL A 72 7.66 24.92 20.70
CA VAL A 72 7.07 24.76 19.38
C VAL A 72 8.08 25.02 18.27
N ILE A 73 7.85 24.39 17.12
CA ILE A 73 8.44 24.80 15.84
C ILE A 73 7.34 25.48 15.03
N ARG A 74 7.57 26.73 14.66
CA ARG A 74 6.68 27.45 13.75
C ARG A 74 7.14 27.22 12.31
N THR A 75 6.22 26.79 11.47
CA THR A 75 6.52 26.46 10.07
C THR A 75 5.44 26.99 9.15
N LYS A 76 5.83 27.33 7.93
CA LYS A 76 4.93 27.77 6.87
C LYS A 76 4.75 26.63 5.88
N TYR A 77 3.75 25.78 6.11
CA TYR A 77 3.39 24.75 5.13
C TYR A 77 2.63 25.35 3.96
N SER A 78 2.94 24.94 2.74
CA SER A 78 2.03 25.13 1.62
C SER A 78 0.85 24.14 1.71
N SER A 79 -0.30 24.47 1.12
CA SER A 79 -1.47 23.56 1.10
C SER A 79 -1.19 22.23 0.39
N LYS A 80 -0.17 22.17 -0.47
CA LYS A 80 0.25 20.97 -1.21
C LYS A 80 1.07 20.00 -0.36
N GLU A 81 1.71 20.46 0.72
CA GLU A 81 2.59 19.67 1.59
C GLU A 81 1.86 19.09 2.81
N PHE A 82 0.59 19.46 3.00
CA PHE A 82 -0.24 18.99 4.09
C PHE A 82 -1.34 18.08 3.54
N VAL A 83 -1.18 16.77 3.75
CA VAL A 83 -2.23 15.79 3.46
C VAL A 83 -2.62 15.13 4.76
N LEU A 84 -3.85 15.40 5.19
CA LEU A 84 -4.49 14.70 6.29
C LEU A 84 -5.49 13.70 5.71
N ILE A 85 -5.21 12.42 5.94
CA ILE A 85 -6.05 11.32 5.52
C ILE A 85 -7.02 11.01 6.67
N THR A 86 -8.32 11.01 6.37
CA THR A 86 -9.39 10.68 7.31
C THR A 86 -9.81 9.21 7.19
N ASN A 87 -10.59 8.69 8.14
CA ASN A 87 -11.19 7.34 8.06
C ASN A 87 -12.06 7.13 6.82
N GLU A 88 -12.60 8.20 6.25
CA GLU A 88 -13.45 8.16 5.05
C GLU A 88 -12.65 8.41 3.76
N GLU A 89 -11.31 8.31 3.80
CA GLU A 89 -10.40 8.63 2.70
C GLU A 89 -10.54 10.06 2.14
N LYS A 90 -11.24 10.94 2.86
CA LYS A 90 -11.32 12.35 2.50
C LYS A 90 -9.95 12.99 2.71
N ASN A 91 -9.46 13.67 1.68
CA ASN A 91 -8.27 14.51 1.77
C ASN A 91 -8.65 15.85 2.39
N ILE A 92 -8.30 16.05 3.66
CA ILE A 92 -8.45 17.36 4.31
C ILE A 92 -7.19 18.16 4.00
N ASN A 93 -7.35 19.25 3.25
CA ASN A 93 -6.25 20.18 2.99
C ASN A 93 -6.00 21.09 4.21
N LYS A 94 -4.86 21.78 4.18
CA LYS A 94 -4.43 22.71 5.23
C LYS A 94 -5.50 23.74 5.60
N ASP A 95 -6.17 24.32 4.61
CA ASP A 95 -7.10 25.43 4.81
C ASP A 95 -8.36 24.97 5.55
N ILE A 96 -8.87 23.79 5.21
CA ILE A 96 -10.00 23.15 5.91
C ILE A 96 -9.60 22.83 7.35
N TYR A 97 -8.38 22.30 7.57
CA TYR A 97 -7.88 21.99 8.90
C TYR A 97 -7.76 23.25 9.78
N ILE A 98 -7.11 24.30 9.27
CA ILE A 98 -6.91 25.57 9.98
C ILE A 98 -8.24 26.26 10.25
N SER A 99 -9.12 26.36 9.24
CA SER A 99 -10.43 26.99 9.41
C SER A 99 -11.29 26.27 10.44
N SER A 100 -11.25 24.94 10.49
CA SER A 100 -11.95 24.16 11.53
C SER A 100 -11.44 24.51 12.94
N ALA A 101 -10.12 24.60 13.11
CA ALA A 101 -9.48 24.96 14.37
C ALA A 101 -9.82 26.40 14.82
N LEU A 102 -9.71 27.37 13.91
CA LEU A 102 -10.01 28.79 14.18
C LEU A 102 -11.49 29.00 14.56
N ASN A 103 -12.38 28.21 13.98
CA ASN A 103 -13.81 28.22 14.31
C ASN A 103 -14.15 27.47 15.61
N LYS A 104 -13.15 27.12 16.44
CA LYS A 104 -13.29 26.35 17.69
C LYS A 104 -13.99 25.00 17.50
N LYS A 105 -13.85 24.40 16.31
CA LYS A 105 -14.36 23.07 15.96
C LYS A 105 -13.20 22.16 15.53
N PRO A 106 -12.28 21.81 16.45
CA PRO A 106 -11.18 20.92 16.12
C PRO A 106 -11.71 19.56 15.66
N LEU A 107 -11.01 18.95 14.70
CA LEU A 107 -11.40 17.64 14.14
C LEU A 107 -11.39 16.56 15.23
N ASN A 108 -12.31 15.60 15.15
CA ASN A 108 -12.35 14.50 16.11
C ASN A 108 -11.19 13.51 15.86
N PRO A 109 -10.80 12.73 16.87
CA PRO A 109 -9.73 11.76 16.72
C PRO A 109 -9.98 10.73 15.62
N SER A 110 -11.23 10.28 15.51
CA SER A 110 -11.75 9.34 14.51
C SER A 110 -11.64 9.86 13.08
N ASP A 111 -11.63 11.18 12.90
CA ASP A 111 -11.72 11.78 11.58
C ASP A 111 -10.34 11.97 10.97
N CYS A 112 -9.25 11.55 11.63
CA CYS A 112 -7.89 11.79 11.15
C CYS A 112 -7.00 10.57 11.43
N ILE A 113 -6.69 9.81 10.38
CA ILE A 113 -5.82 8.62 10.40
C ILE A 113 -4.35 9.05 10.50
N ASN A 114 -3.90 9.90 9.57
CA ASN A 114 -2.50 10.26 9.45
C ASN A 114 -2.33 11.66 8.89
N ILE A 115 -1.38 12.40 9.45
CA ILE A 115 -0.87 13.65 8.88
C ILE A 115 0.51 13.31 8.34
N SER A 116 0.62 13.20 7.02
CA SER A 116 1.92 13.03 6.38
C SER A 116 2.55 14.41 6.23
N LEU A 117 3.48 14.75 7.13
CA LEU A 117 4.36 15.89 6.96
C LEU A 117 5.71 15.35 6.50
N THR A 118 6.38 16.06 5.59
CA THR A 118 7.81 15.81 5.34
C THR A 118 8.55 15.86 6.67
N GLU A 119 9.32 14.81 6.99
CA GLU A 119 9.79 14.56 8.36
C GLU A 119 10.56 15.77 8.91
N PRO A 120 10.09 16.39 10.01
CA PRO A 120 10.86 17.42 10.69
C PRO A 120 12.11 16.78 11.32
N GLN A 121 13.22 17.53 11.38
CA GLN A 121 14.39 17.10 12.14
C GLN A 121 14.00 16.87 13.61
N LYS A 122 14.42 15.74 14.18
CA LYS A 122 14.24 15.44 15.61
C LYS A 122 14.95 16.49 16.46
N ILE A 123 14.27 17.04 17.46
CA ILE A 123 14.84 17.99 18.42
C ILE A 123 14.69 17.40 19.81
N TYR A 124 15.80 17.30 20.55
CA TYR A 124 15.78 16.89 21.95
C TYR A 124 15.59 18.12 22.84
N TYR A 125 14.48 18.18 23.57
CA TYR A 125 14.21 19.24 24.52
C TYR A 125 14.01 18.68 25.94
N LYS A 126 14.89 19.07 26.86
CA LYS A 126 14.85 18.63 28.27
C LYS A 126 13.77 19.39 29.04
N ILE A 127 12.94 18.68 29.80
CA ILE A 127 11.73 19.22 30.46
C ILE A 127 12.08 19.97 31.78
N GLU A 128 13.20 20.69 31.84
CA GLU A 128 13.63 21.34 33.09
C GLU A 128 12.71 22.49 33.51
N ASN A 129 12.04 23.15 32.55
CA ASN A 129 11.13 24.28 32.81
C ASN A 129 9.67 23.86 33.09
N CYS A 130 9.30 22.58 32.95
CA CYS A 130 7.99 22.10 33.37
C CYS A 130 8.09 21.47 34.76
N ALA A 131 8.60 22.23 35.72
CA ALA A 131 8.79 21.78 37.10
C ALA A 131 7.52 21.21 37.75
N ASN A 132 6.32 21.47 37.18
CA ASN A 132 5.05 20.90 37.64
C ASN A 132 4.72 19.51 37.09
N ILE A 133 5.20 19.15 35.89
CA ILE A 133 5.10 17.75 35.39
C ILE A 133 5.86 16.88 36.35
N TYR A 134 7.10 17.27 36.63
CA TYR A 134 7.89 16.63 37.67
C TYR A 134 7.26 16.79 39.04
N LYS A 135 6.79 17.93 39.55
CA LYS A 135 6.21 17.95 40.92
C LYS A 135 4.97 17.07 41.14
N ASN A 136 4.24 16.70 40.09
CA ASN A 136 3.14 15.74 40.19
C ASN A 136 3.57 14.28 39.93
N THR A 137 4.71 14.02 39.27
CA THR A 137 5.24 12.66 39.02
C THR A 137 6.48 12.29 39.85
N SER A 138 7.22 13.28 40.32
CA SER A 138 8.15 13.22 41.45
C SER A 138 7.28 13.12 42.68
N LEU A 139 6.82 11.89 42.88
CA LEU A 139 6.99 11.20 44.16
C LEU A 139 8.05 11.95 44.97
N SER A 140 7.64 12.49 46.13
CA SER A 140 8.58 13.16 47.03
C SER A 140 9.84 12.30 47.19
N LYS A 141 10.99 12.86 47.57
CA LYS A 141 12.18 12.03 47.88
C LYS A 141 11.91 10.94 48.93
N GLU A 142 10.79 11.03 49.67
CA GLU A 142 10.24 9.98 50.56
C GLU A 142 9.36 8.94 49.85
N GLN A 143 8.82 9.23 48.67
CA GLN A 143 8.09 8.29 47.84
C GLN A 143 8.96 7.63 46.74
N GLU A 144 10.08 8.23 46.32
CA GLU A 144 11.12 7.56 45.50
C GLU A 144 11.73 6.36 46.23
N SER A 145 11.75 6.36 47.57
CA SER A 145 12.14 5.20 48.38
C SER A 145 11.03 4.18 48.61
N SER A 146 9.81 4.41 48.09
CA SER A 146 8.64 3.53 48.29
C SER A 146 7.94 3.12 47.00
N LEU A 147 8.51 3.38 45.82
CA LEU A 147 8.12 2.61 44.64
C LEU A 147 8.62 1.18 44.88
N THR A 148 7.80 0.43 45.60
CA THR A 148 8.11 -0.96 45.92
C THR A 148 8.35 -1.68 44.60
N VAL A 149 9.26 -2.66 44.63
CA VAL A 149 9.47 -3.57 43.50
C VAL A 149 8.14 -4.11 42.97
N ASP A 150 7.15 -4.27 43.87
CA ASP A 150 5.78 -4.69 43.55
C ASP A 150 5.01 -3.71 42.66
N THR A 151 5.11 -2.39 42.88
CA THR A 151 4.45 -1.39 42.03
C THR A 151 4.99 -1.41 40.60
N LEU A 152 6.31 -1.49 40.44
CA LEU A 152 6.96 -1.59 39.12
C LEU A 152 6.59 -2.90 38.43
N LYS A 153 6.59 -4.00 39.18
CA LYS A 153 6.19 -5.32 38.67
C LYS A 153 4.77 -5.29 38.15
N ASN A 154 3.81 -4.75 38.91
CA ASN A 154 2.42 -4.61 38.48
C ASN A 154 2.27 -3.76 37.21
N TYR A 155 3.01 -2.66 37.10
CA TYR A 155 3.00 -1.84 35.88
C TYR A 155 3.52 -2.61 34.66
N ILE A 156 4.66 -3.30 34.80
CA ILE A 156 5.24 -4.12 33.73
C ILE A 156 4.27 -5.25 33.34
N GLU A 157 3.67 -5.93 34.31
CA GLU A 157 2.67 -6.97 34.07
C GLU A 157 1.46 -6.43 33.31
N ASN A 158 0.95 -5.25 33.66
CA ASN A 158 -0.15 -4.61 32.95
C ASN A 158 0.22 -4.25 31.50
N GLU A 159 1.41 -3.71 31.25
CA GLU A 159 1.90 -3.42 29.90
C GLU A 159 2.08 -4.69 29.07
N ILE A 160 2.62 -5.77 29.67
CA ILE A 160 2.74 -7.09 29.02
C ILE A 160 1.36 -7.64 28.67
N ASN A 161 0.39 -7.57 29.59
CA ASN A 161 -0.97 -8.04 29.34
C ASN A 161 -1.64 -7.22 28.23
N SER A 162 -1.50 -5.89 28.25
CA SER A 162 -1.99 -4.99 27.19
C SER A 162 -1.37 -5.30 25.82
N ALA A 163 -0.07 -5.56 25.77
CA ALA A 163 0.62 -5.96 24.53
C ALA A 163 0.17 -7.35 24.05
N THR A 164 -0.03 -8.29 24.97
CA THR A 164 -0.48 -9.65 24.66
C THR A 164 -1.87 -9.66 24.05
N GLU A 165 -2.81 -8.89 24.60
CA GLU A 165 -4.16 -8.71 24.04
C GLU A 165 -4.11 -8.09 22.63
N LYS A 166 -3.27 -7.06 22.42
CA LYS A 166 -3.08 -6.47 21.07
C LYS A 166 -2.56 -7.50 20.07
N ILE A 167 -1.57 -8.32 20.45
CA ILE A 167 -1.02 -9.38 19.59
C ILE A 167 -2.11 -10.42 19.27
N TYR A 168 -2.93 -10.79 20.25
CA TYR A 168 -4.04 -11.71 20.05
C TYR A 168 -5.04 -11.18 19.01
N HIS A 169 -5.45 -9.92 19.14
CA HIS A 169 -6.34 -9.28 18.17
C HIS A 169 -5.72 -9.20 16.77
N LEU A 170 -4.44 -8.82 16.66
CA LEU A 170 -3.74 -8.77 15.37
C LEU A 170 -3.67 -10.14 14.70
N LYS A 171 -3.41 -11.21 15.45
CA LYS A 171 -3.42 -12.60 14.91
C LYS A 171 -4.81 -13.00 14.40
N LYS A 172 -5.87 -12.62 15.11
CA LYS A 172 -7.26 -12.88 14.70
C LYS A 172 -7.61 -12.16 13.40
N GLU A 173 -7.21 -10.89 13.28
CA GLU A 173 -7.41 -10.10 12.05
C GLU A 173 -6.59 -10.67 10.88
N LEU A 174 -5.34 -11.09 11.12
CA LEU A 174 -4.52 -11.75 10.09
C LEU A 174 -5.21 -12.99 9.52
N LYS A 175 -5.72 -13.86 10.39
CA LYS A 175 -6.46 -15.07 9.99
C LYS A 175 -7.72 -14.74 9.16
N ARG A 176 -8.41 -13.64 9.51
CA ARG A 176 -9.57 -13.17 8.74
C ARG A 176 -9.15 -12.70 7.34
N ILE A 177 -8.06 -11.95 7.24
CA ILE A 177 -7.51 -11.48 5.96
C ILE A 177 -7.08 -12.66 5.08
N GLU A 178 -6.44 -13.68 5.66
CA GLU A 178 -6.04 -14.90 4.95
C GLU A 178 -7.26 -15.63 4.37
N SER A 179 -8.33 -15.78 5.15
CA SER A 179 -9.59 -16.39 4.68
C SER A 179 -10.24 -15.57 3.55
N ILE A 180 -10.26 -14.23 3.65
CA ILE A 180 -10.78 -13.37 2.57
C ILE A 180 -9.94 -13.53 1.30
N ARG A 181 -8.61 -13.60 1.45
CA ARG A 181 -7.69 -13.82 0.33
C ARG A 181 -7.95 -15.16 -0.36
N GLU A 182 -8.19 -16.24 0.38
CA GLU A 182 -8.55 -17.55 -0.18
C GLU A 182 -9.87 -17.47 -0.95
N MET A 183 -10.90 -16.86 -0.36
CA MET A 183 -12.20 -16.67 -1.01
C MET A 183 -12.09 -15.86 -2.31
N ILE A 184 -11.28 -14.79 -2.32
CA ILE A 184 -11.00 -14.01 -3.53
C ILE A 184 -10.24 -14.87 -4.54
N SER A 185 -9.22 -15.61 -4.11
CA SER A 185 -8.43 -16.47 -5.00
C SER A 185 -9.28 -17.57 -5.65
N ASP A 186 -10.27 -18.09 -4.95
CA ASP A 186 -11.18 -19.12 -5.45
C ASP A 186 -12.29 -18.58 -6.33
N SER A 187 -12.63 -17.31 -6.21
CA SER A 187 -13.59 -16.66 -7.11
C SER A 187 -12.96 -16.19 -8.43
N LEU A 188 -11.62 -16.18 -8.53
CA LEU A 188 -10.94 -15.85 -9.78
C LEU A 188 -11.15 -16.96 -10.82
N LYS A 189 -11.49 -16.55 -12.04
CA LYS A 189 -11.71 -17.41 -13.20
C LYS A 189 -10.40 -18.06 -13.70
N VAL A 190 -10.52 -19.23 -14.33
CA VAL A 190 -9.49 -19.87 -15.15
C VAL A 190 -9.58 -19.32 -16.57
N GLY A 191 -8.54 -18.64 -17.02
CA GLY A 191 -8.47 -18.05 -18.36
C GLY A 191 -7.80 -18.96 -19.38
N PHE A 192 -8.34 -19.03 -20.59
CA PHE A 192 -7.73 -19.73 -21.72
C PHE A 192 -7.24 -18.74 -22.77
N PHE A 193 -5.93 -18.74 -23.04
CA PHE A 193 -5.25 -17.80 -23.95
C PHE A 193 -4.69 -18.54 -25.18
N PRO A 194 -5.49 -18.72 -26.25
CA PRO A 194 -5.06 -19.40 -27.46
C PRO A 194 -4.23 -18.48 -28.38
N GLY A 195 -3.24 -19.05 -29.05
CA GLY A 195 -2.41 -18.34 -30.03
C GLY A 195 -1.45 -19.24 -30.79
N LYS A 196 -0.87 -18.71 -31.87
CA LYS A 196 0.19 -19.41 -32.64
C LYS A 196 1.56 -19.27 -31.97
N PHE A 197 1.79 -18.14 -31.28
CA PHE A 197 3.04 -17.79 -30.60
C PHE A 197 4.29 -18.02 -31.47
N HIS A 198 4.25 -17.60 -32.74
CA HIS A 198 5.28 -17.95 -33.73
C HIS A 198 6.05 -16.72 -34.27
N PRO A 199 7.34 -16.53 -33.91
CA PRO A 199 8.00 -17.15 -32.77
C PRO A 199 7.50 -16.57 -31.42
N PRO A 200 7.73 -17.24 -30.28
CA PRO A 200 7.50 -16.66 -28.98
C PRO A 200 8.37 -15.41 -28.81
N HIS A 201 7.83 -14.36 -28.21
CA HIS A 201 8.53 -13.08 -28.04
C HIS A 201 8.09 -12.38 -26.76
N MET A 202 8.82 -11.34 -26.35
CA MET A 202 8.61 -10.67 -25.06
C MET A 202 7.20 -10.09 -24.88
N GLY A 203 6.58 -9.60 -25.96
CA GLY A 203 5.17 -9.18 -25.94
C GLY A 203 4.21 -10.27 -25.43
N HIS A 204 4.35 -11.52 -25.89
CA HIS A 204 3.54 -12.64 -25.39
C HIS A 204 3.77 -12.86 -23.89
N VAL A 205 5.02 -12.84 -23.46
CA VAL A 205 5.41 -13.05 -22.05
C VAL A 205 4.80 -11.98 -21.16
N GLN A 206 4.93 -10.72 -21.55
CA GLN A 206 4.37 -9.59 -20.80
C GLN A 206 2.84 -9.69 -20.70
N THR A 207 2.16 -10.04 -21.80
CA THR A 207 0.71 -10.26 -21.79
C THR A 207 0.35 -11.37 -20.81
N ILE A 208 0.98 -12.55 -20.88
CA ILE A 208 0.72 -13.67 -19.98
C ILE A 208 0.95 -13.27 -18.50
N LEU A 209 2.05 -12.58 -18.20
CA LEU A 209 2.35 -12.11 -16.84
C LEU A 209 1.31 -11.11 -16.30
N ASN A 210 0.73 -10.29 -17.18
CA ASN A 210 -0.35 -9.37 -16.79
C ASN A 210 -1.68 -10.10 -16.59
N LEU A 211 -1.95 -11.15 -17.37
CA LEU A 211 -3.13 -11.99 -17.19
C LEU A 211 -3.06 -12.74 -15.84
N LEU A 212 -1.90 -13.23 -15.42
CA LEU A 212 -1.73 -13.93 -14.13
C LEU A 212 -2.08 -13.09 -12.88
N LYS A 213 -2.19 -11.77 -13.01
CA LYS A 213 -2.65 -10.88 -11.93
C LYS A 213 -4.17 -10.88 -11.76
N GLN A 214 -4.89 -11.25 -12.82
CA GLN A 214 -6.36 -11.13 -12.92
C GLN A 214 -7.06 -12.49 -12.84
N TYR A 215 -6.35 -13.58 -13.15
CA TYR A 215 -6.92 -14.92 -13.25
C TYR A 215 -6.26 -15.87 -12.25
N LYS A 216 -7.03 -16.88 -11.79
CA LYS A 216 -6.54 -17.93 -10.88
C LYS A 216 -5.42 -18.73 -11.55
N LYS A 217 -5.66 -19.07 -12.82
CA LYS A 217 -4.80 -19.88 -13.67
C LYS A 217 -4.97 -19.44 -15.12
N ILE A 218 -3.90 -19.55 -15.91
CA ILE A 218 -3.90 -19.31 -17.35
C ILE A 218 -3.52 -20.60 -18.07
N ILE A 219 -4.34 -21.00 -19.02
CA ILE A 219 -4.05 -22.12 -19.91
C ILE A 219 -3.66 -21.53 -21.26
N ILE A 220 -2.43 -21.77 -21.69
CA ILE A 220 -1.90 -21.30 -22.97
C ILE A 220 -2.16 -22.39 -24.02
N GLY A 221 -2.99 -22.07 -25.01
CA GLY A 221 -3.30 -22.99 -26.10
C GLY A 221 -2.48 -22.69 -27.35
N ILE A 222 -1.60 -23.61 -27.75
CA ILE A 222 -0.73 -23.44 -28.92
C ILE A 222 -1.39 -24.07 -30.13
N SER A 223 -1.75 -23.22 -31.09
CA SER A 223 -2.37 -23.67 -32.34
C SER A 223 -1.35 -24.30 -33.28
N GLN A 224 -1.75 -25.38 -33.97
CA GLN A 224 -0.91 -26.09 -34.95
C GLN A 224 -0.91 -25.43 -36.34
N ASP A 225 -1.79 -24.45 -36.59
CA ASP A 225 -1.99 -23.79 -37.89
C ASP A 225 -0.90 -22.74 -38.23
N ILE A 226 0.36 -23.09 -38.02
CA ILE A 226 1.50 -22.25 -38.40
C ILE A 226 1.70 -22.38 -39.93
N PRO A 227 1.68 -21.27 -40.70
CA PRO A 227 1.93 -21.34 -42.14
C PRO A 227 3.30 -21.96 -42.44
N GLU A 228 3.37 -22.91 -43.37
CA GLU A 228 4.64 -23.54 -43.78
C GLU A 228 5.62 -22.53 -44.38
N LYS A 229 5.10 -21.47 -45.02
CA LYS A 229 5.88 -20.38 -45.58
C LYS A 229 6.41 -19.50 -44.44
N ASN A 230 7.74 -19.41 -44.30
CA ASN A 230 8.47 -18.66 -43.26
C ASN A 230 8.38 -19.27 -41.85
N MET A 231 8.22 -20.59 -41.77
CA MET A 231 8.20 -21.31 -40.50
C MET A 231 9.58 -21.28 -39.82
N MET A 232 9.70 -20.50 -38.74
CA MET A 232 10.95 -20.39 -37.96
C MET A 232 11.02 -21.39 -36.79
N THR A 233 9.87 -21.77 -36.26
CA THR A 233 9.70 -22.67 -35.12
C THR A 233 8.50 -23.59 -35.36
N THR A 234 8.61 -24.83 -34.90
CA THR A 234 7.49 -25.77 -34.88
C THR A 234 6.58 -25.52 -33.67
N PRO A 235 5.29 -25.91 -33.72
CA PRO A 235 4.42 -25.81 -32.55
C PRO A 235 4.99 -26.55 -31.32
N LYS A 236 5.74 -27.64 -31.53
CA LYS A 236 6.43 -28.38 -30.46
C LYS A 236 7.58 -27.56 -29.85
N GLU A 237 8.37 -26.86 -30.66
CA GLU A 237 9.44 -25.98 -30.19
C GLU A 237 8.89 -24.75 -29.46
N VAL A 238 7.78 -24.18 -29.95
CA VAL A 238 7.02 -23.12 -29.26
C VAL A 238 6.57 -23.60 -27.89
N MET A 239 5.97 -24.80 -27.81
CA MET A 239 5.54 -25.40 -26.55
C MET A 239 6.70 -25.61 -25.59
N GLN A 240 7.81 -26.18 -26.08
CA GLN A 240 8.99 -26.43 -25.26
C GLN A 240 9.58 -25.12 -24.73
N THR A 241 9.73 -24.11 -25.59
CA THR A 241 10.22 -22.78 -25.21
C THR A 241 9.35 -22.15 -24.13
N LEU A 242 8.02 -22.17 -24.30
CA LEU A 242 7.11 -21.61 -23.30
C LEU A 242 7.11 -22.42 -22.00
N LYS A 243 7.21 -23.75 -22.04
CA LYS A 243 7.34 -24.61 -20.85
C LYS A 243 8.61 -24.30 -20.06
N GLU A 244 9.73 -24.09 -20.75
CA GLU A 244 10.98 -23.71 -20.11
C GLU A 244 10.92 -22.30 -19.51
N LEU A 245 10.36 -21.35 -20.26
CA LEU A 245 10.22 -19.96 -19.82
C LEU A 245 9.34 -19.84 -18.56
N PHE A 246 8.27 -20.63 -18.49
CA PHE A 246 7.32 -20.61 -17.38
C PHE A 246 7.52 -21.75 -16.37
N ARG A 247 8.71 -22.38 -16.37
CA ARG A 247 9.02 -23.49 -15.48
C ARG A 247 8.85 -23.10 -14.00
N GLY A 248 8.09 -23.91 -13.26
CA GLY A 248 7.82 -23.70 -11.84
C GLY A 248 6.64 -22.77 -11.54
N ASN A 249 5.93 -22.26 -12.55
CA ASN A 249 4.72 -21.49 -12.34
C ASN A 249 3.48 -22.37 -12.41
N GLU A 250 2.96 -22.77 -11.25
CA GLU A 250 1.77 -23.63 -11.12
C GLU A 250 0.46 -23.00 -11.66
N LYS A 251 0.46 -21.68 -11.88
CA LYS A 251 -0.68 -20.96 -12.46
C LYS A 251 -0.70 -20.99 -13.99
N ILE A 252 0.23 -21.69 -14.63
CA ILE A 252 0.32 -21.78 -16.09
C ILE A 252 0.27 -23.24 -16.53
N ASP A 253 -0.74 -23.58 -17.33
CA ASP A 253 -0.73 -24.81 -18.13
C ASP A 253 -0.47 -24.46 -19.60
N ILE A 254 0.17 -25.37 -20.32
CA ILE A 254 0.47 -25.21 -21.74
C ILE A 254 -0.01 -26.45 -22.47
N VAL A 255 -0.93 -26.27 -23.41
CA VAL A 255 -1.58 -27.35 -24.15
C VAL A 255 -1.48 -27.11 -25.66
N MET A 256 -1.44 -28.19 -26.41
CA MET A 256 -1.53 -28.16 -27.88
C MET A 256 -3.00 -28.11 -28.30
N LEU A 257 -3.31 -27.33 -29.33
CA LEU A 257 -4.64 -27.27 -29.92
C LEU A 257 -4.62 -27.86 -31.32
N ASP A 258 -5.54 -28.78 -31.57
CA ASP A 258 -5.75 -29.35 -32.90
C ASP A 258 -6.65 -28.44 -33.72
N GLY A 259 -6.12 -27.94 -34.84
CA GLY A 259 -6.82 -27.08 -35.80
C GLY A 259 -6.93 -25.61 -35.39
N VAL A 260 -7.70 -24.83 -36.17
CA VAL A 260 -7.96 -23.41 -35.91
C VAL A 260 -9.18 -23.26 -35.02
N LEU A 261 -9.07 -22.47 -33.94
CA LEU A 261 -10.16 -22.31 -32.97
C LEU A 261 -11.48 -21.84 -33.61
N VAL A 262 -11.41 -20.86 -34.52
CA VAL A 262 -12.61 -20.29 -35.17
C VAL A 262 -13.33 -21.25 -36.11
N GLU A 263 -12.70 -22.36 -36.48
CA GLU A 263 -13.29 -23.41 -37.33
C GLU A 263 -14.01 -24.50 -36.53
N LYS A 264 -13.80 -24.55 -35.20
CA LYS A 264 -14.47 -25.52 -34.34
C LYS A 264 -15.95 -25.17 -34.19
N ASN A 265 -16.81 -26.20 -34.20
CA ASN A 265 -18.25 -26.06 -34.03
C ASN A 265 -18.73 -26.36 -32.60
N ASP A 266 -17.84 -26.84 -31.75
CA ASP A 266 -18.08 -27.17 -30.35
C ASP A 266 -16.82 -26.93 -29.50
N LEU A 267 -16.90 -27.25 -28.21
CA LEU A 267 -15.81 -27.12 -27.25
C LEU A 267 -14.99 -28.42 -27.08
N ASN A 268 -15.26 -29.45 -27.90
CA ASN A 268 -14.61 -30.74 -27.74
C ASN A 268 -13.11 -30.64 -28.04
N GLY A 269 -12.31 -31.23 -27.15
CA GLY A 269 -10.85 -31.18 -27.23
C GLY A 269 -10.23 -29.86 -26.74
N LEU A 270 -11.02 -28.91 -26.24
CA LEU A 270 -10.49 -27.77 -25.50
C LEU A 270 -10.33 -28.11 -24.01
N PRO A 271 -9.35 -27.50 -23.31
CA PRO A 271 -9.25 -27.64 -21.86
C PRO A 271 -10.49 -27.03 -21.20
N TYR A 272 -10.75 -27.41 -19.94
CA TYR A 272 -11.76 -26.70 -19.15
C TYR A 272 -11.26 -25.29 -18.79
N PHE A 273 -12.07 -24.27 -19.05
CA PHE A 273 -11.80 -22.87 -18.71
C PHE A 273 -13.12 -22.13 -18.46
N ASP A 274 -13.04 -21.04 -17.71
CA ASP A 274 -14.21 -20.20 -17.40
C ASP A 274 -14.34 -19.01 -18.36
N VAL A 275 -13.23 -18.52 -18.91
CA VAL A 275 -13.20 -17.36 -19.82
C VAL A 275 -12.12 -17.51 -20.88
N LEU A 276 -12.46 -17.14 -22.13
CA LEU A 276 -11.51 -17.11 -23.24
C LEU A 276 -10.89 -15.72 -23.40
N LEU A 277 -9.57 -15.67 -23.52
CA LEU A 277 -8.78 -14.45 -23.56
C LEU A 277 -8.25 -14.24 -24.98
N SER A 278 -8.65 -13.17 -25.68
CA SER A 278 -8.14 -12.93 -27.03
C SER A 278 -8.14 -11.46 -27.44
N GLY A 279 -7.13 -11.08 -28.24
CA GLY A 279 -7.10 -9.81 -28.96
C GLY A 279 -7.54 -9.94 -30.43
N ASN A 280 -8.05 -11.10 -30.84
CA ASN A 280 -8.55 -11.34 -32.21
C ASN A 280 -10.09 -11.23 -32.23
N PRO A 281 -10.66 -10.24 -32.97
CA PRO A 281 -12.12 -10.08 -33.08
C PRO A 281 -12.86 -11.33 -33.55
N ASP A 282 -12.27 -12.14 -34.43
CA ASP A 282 -12.93 -13.34 -34.96
C ASP A 282 -13.08 -14.42 -33.88
N VAL A 283 -12.08 -14.52 -32.99
CA VAL A 283 -12.14 -15.43 -31.84
C VAL A 283 -13.19 -14.98 -30.83
N LEU A 284 -13.34 -13.67 -30.61
CA LEU A 284 -14.38 -13.14 -29.72
C LEU A 284 -15.79 -13.37 -30.27
N LYS A 285 -16.00 -13.14 -31.57
CA LYS A 285 -17.27 -13.49 -32.25
C LYS A 285 -17.57 -14.98 -32.18
N TRP A 286 -16.55 -15.82 -32.29
CA TRP A 286 -16.70 -17.26 -32.10
C TRP A 286 -17.16 -17.60 -30.66
N CYS A 287 -16.60 -16.94 -29.63
CA CYS A 287 -17.03 -17.14 -28.24
C CYS A 287 -18.50 -16.77 -28.04
N GLU A 288 -18.92 -15.61 -28.59
CA GLU A 288 -20.31 -15.16 -28.56
C GLU A 288 -21.25 -16.21 -29.19
N LYS A 289 -20.89 -16.75 -30.37
CA LYS A 289 -21.65 -17.81 -31.04
C LYS A 289 -21.74 -19.09 -30.19
N MET A 290 -20.69 -19.43 -29.46
CA MET A 290 -20.62 -20.63 -28.63
C MET A 290 -21.21 -20.46 -27.22
N GLY A 291 -21.65 -19.25 -26.85
CA GLY A 291 -22.12 -18.95 -25.50
C GLY A 291 -21.01 -19.04 -24.44
N VAL A 292 -19.77 -18.73 -24.83
CA VAL A 292 -18.58 -18.77 -23.99
C VAL A 292 -18.22 -17.35 -23.54
N ASP A 293 -17.98 -17.16 -22.24
CA ASP A 293 -17.46 -15.90 -21.71
C ASP A 293 -16.10 -15.58 -22.34
N SER A 294 -15.90 -14.33 -22.74
CA SER A 294 -14.63 -13.88 -23.33
C SER A 294 -14.24 -12.49 -22.89
N ASP A 295 -12.94 -12.29 -22.69
CA ASP A 295 -12.34 -10.99 -22.41
C ASP A 295 -11.38 -10.56 -23.53
N PHE A 296 -11.50 -9.29 -23.93
CA PHE A 296 -10.59 -8.70 -24.88
C PHE A 296 -9.23 -8.46 -24.24
N VAL A 297 -8.18 -9.01 -24.86
CA VAL A 297 -6.80 -8.79 -24.45
C VAL A 297 -6.14 -7.87 -25.46
N SER A 298 -5.76 -6.67 -25.02
CA SER A 298 -5.04 -5.73 -25.86
C SER A 298 -3.70 -6.32 -26.31
N ARG A 299 -3.36 -6.10 -27.59
CA ARG A 299 -2.04 -6.46 -28.10
C ARG A 299 -0.99 -5.58 -27.43
N SER A 300 0.14 -6.14 -27.02
CA SER A 300 1.28 -5.36 -26.55
C SER A 300 1.69 -4.36 -27.63
N HIS A 301 1.63 -3.06 -27.33
CA HIS A 301 2.09 -2.01 -28.23
C HIS A 301 3.60 -1.89 -28.08
N GLY A 302 4.35 -2.31 -29.12
CA GLY A 302 5.80 -2.19 -29.17
C GLY A 302 6.36 -2.70 -30.49
N ASP A 303 7.54 -2.20 -30.88
CA ASP A 303 8.20 -2.48 -32.17
C ASP A 303 8.66 -3.94 -32.36
N LEU A 304 8.41 -4.82 -31.39
CA LEU A 304 8.78 -6.23 -31.41
C LEU A 304 7.59 -7.12 -31.78
N SER A 305 6.93 -6.81 -32.89
CA SER A 305 5.87 -7.70 -33.42
C SER A 305 6.49 -8.95 -34.04
N SER A 306 5.79 -10.10 -33.95
CA SER A 306 6.23 -11.33 -34.64
C SER A 306 6.49 -11.12 -36.14
N THR A 307 5.76 -10.20 -36.77
CA THR A 307 5.94 -9.88 -38.20
C THR A 307 7.27 -9.18 -38.47
N LEU A 308 7.65 -8.23 -37.62
CA LEU A 308 8.93 -7.52 -37.72
C LEU A 308 10.10 -8.46 -37.43
N ILE A 309 9.99 -9.30 -36.39
CA ILE A 309 11.00 -10.31 -36.07
C ILE A 309 11.23 -11.25 -37.27
N ARG A 310 10.15 -11.68 -37.94
CA ARG A 310 10.26 -12.54 -39.12
C ARG A 310 10.87 -11.82 -40.33
N SER A 311 10.55 -10.55 -40.56
CA SER A 311 11.13 -9.80 -41.68
C SER A 311 12.62 -9.58 -41.49
N ASP A 312 13.04 -9.19 -40.27
CA ASP A 312 14.44 -8.86 -39.99
C ASP A 312 15.33 -10.10 -40.16
N ILE A 313 14.88 -11.26 -39.65
CA ILE A 313 15.66 -12.49 -39.78
C ILE A 313 15.70 -12.99 -41.23
N TYR A 314 14.61 -12.81 -41.99
CA TYR A 314 14.60 -13.18 -43.41
C TYR A 314 15.57 -12.33 -44.23
N ASP A 315 15.62 -11.02 -43.96
CA ASP A 315 16.52 -10.08 -44.64
C ASP A 315 18.00 -10.38 -44.33
N GLU A 316 18.33 -10.77 -43.09
CA GLU A 316 19.67 -11.21 -42.72
C GLU A 316 20.08 -12.51 -43.44
N GLN A 317 19.18 -13.49 -43.53
CA GLN A 317 19.44 -14.74 -44.23
C GLN A 317 19.70 -14.53 -45.73
N GLN A 318 18.99 -13.58 -46.37
CA GLN A 318 19.22 -13.24 -47.79
C GLN A 318 20.55 -12.51 -48.00
N LYS A 319 20.98 -11.64 -47.09
CA LYS A 319 22.29 -10.96 -47.18
C LYS A 319 23.48 -11.90 -46.99
N SER A 320 23.27 -13.05 -46.35
CA SER A 320 24.32 -14.06 -46.09
C SER A 320 24.51 -15.08 -47.21
N LYS A 321 23.71 -15.03 -48.28
CA LYS A 321 23.80 -15.89 -49.47
C LYS A 321 24.40 -15.15 -50.65
#